data_AF-A0A961G4U9-F1
#
_entry.id   AF-A0A961G4U9-F1
#
_cell.length_a   1.000
_cell.length_b   1.000
_cell.length_c   1.000
_cell.angle_alpha   90.00
_cell.angle_beta   90.00
_cell.angle_gamma   90.00
#
_symmetry.space_group_name_H-M   'P 1'
#
loop_
_entity.id
_entity.type
_entity.pdbx_description
1 polymer ?
#
loop_
_entity_poly.entity_id
_entity_poly.type
_entity_poly.pdbx_seq_one_letter_code
_entity_poly.pdbx_strand_id
1 'polypeptide(L)'
;VPIVRDADWPLTPIDHFVLANLERQGLPPVQDAEKASLLRRVFLDLAGLPPTPRLQEEFLASDDPEFYTRVVDWLLEQPQFGERWGRHWLDVARYAETTGRDLNLTMPEAWRYRDYVIKSFREDKPFNEFILEQLAGDLLESRTEAERVERLIATGFLAIGPKGLNESDPRQFAVDLADEQIDAVSQAFLGVTISCA
;
A
#
# COMPACT_ATOMS: atom_id res chain seq x y z
N VAL A 1 -11.09 -6.42 -28.66
CA VAL A 1 -9.77 -6.96 -28.25
C VAL A 1 -8.90 -6.99 -29.50
N PRO A 2 -7.64 -6.51 -29.47
CA PRO A 2 -6.76 -6.47 -30.64
C PRO A 2 -6.48 -7.87 -31.21
N ILE A 3 -6.31 -7.95 -32.53
CA ILE A 3 -5.83 -9.16 -33.19
C ILE A 3 -4.30 -9.19 -33.07
N VAL A 4 -3.78 -10.29 -32.55
CA VAL A 4 -2.35 -10.56 -32.32
C VAL A 4 -1.90 -11.69 -33.24
N ARG A 5 -0.60 -11.80 -33.52
CA ARG A 5 -0.03 -12.88 -34.34
C ARG A 5 0.06 -14.18 -33.57
N ASP A 6 0.46 -14.12 -32.30
CA ASP A 6 0.47 -15.27 -31.40
C ASP A 6 -0.82 -15.31 -30.58
N ALA A 7 -1.77 -16.15 -31.01
CA ALA A 7 -3.09 -16.25 -30.37
C ALA A 7 -3.10 -17.13 -29.12
N ASP A 8 -2.04 -17.91 -28.87
CA ASP A 8 -2.00 -18.90 -27.79
C ASP A 8 -1.37 -18.33 -26.50
N TRP A 9 -0.57 -17.28 -26.61
CA TRP A 9 0.06 -16.60 -25.46
C TRP A 9 -0.93 -15.86 -24.53
N PRO A 10 -1.92 -15.08 -25.04
CA PRO A 10 -2.86 -14.35 -24.18
C PRO A 10 -3.76 -15.31 -23.36
N LEU A 11 -3.78 -15.16 -22.04
CA LEU A 11 -4.67 -15.93 -21.15
C LEU A 11 -5.99 -15.20 -20.87
N THR A 12 -5.96 -13.88 -20.90
CA THR A 12 -7.08 -13.00 -20.60
C THR A 12 -7.20 -11.88 -21.65
N PRO A 13 -8.36 -11.19 -21.74
CA PRO A 13 -8.54 -10.12 -22.72
C PRO A 13 -7.53 -8.96 -22.61
N ILE A 14 -6.93 -8.72 -21.43
CA ILE A 14 -5.94 -7.66 -21.25
C ILE A 14 -4.59 -8.02 -21.88
N ASP A 15 -4.23 -9.31 -21.88
CA ASP A 15 -2.95 -9.81 -22.41
C ASP A 15 -2.82 -9.53 -23.91
N HIS A 16 -3.93 -9.55 -24.65
CA HIS A 16 -3.96 -9.15 -26.06
C HIS A 16 -3.48 -7.71 -26.30
N PHE A 17 -3.75 -6.79 -25.38
CA PHE A 17 -3.30 -5.40 -25.51
C PHE A 17 -1.80 -5.28 -25.24
N VAL A 18 -1.28 -6.06 -24.29
CA VAL A 18 0.17 -6.14 -24.00
C VAL A 18 0.90 -6.74 -25.20
N LEU A 19 0.44 -7.90 -25.69
CA LEU A 19 1.05 -8.60 -26.82
C LEU A 19 0.99 -7.78 -28.11
N ALA A 20 -0.14 -7.12 -28.42
CA ALA A 20 -0.23 -6.25 -29.60
C ALA A 20 0.81 -5.13 -29.59
N ASN A 21 1.13 -4.58 -28.40
CA ASN A 21 2.17 -3.55 -28.29
C ASN A 21 3.58 -4.14 -28.42
N LEU A 22 3.84 -5.32 -27.84
CA LEU A 22 5.10 -6.05 -27.99
C LEU A 22 5.38 -6.39 -29.46
N GLU A 23 4.40 -6.95 -30.16
CA GLU A 23 4.49 -7.31 -31.58
C GLU A 23 4.74 -6.09 -32.48
N ARG A 24 4.08 -4.96 -32.20
CA ARG A 24 4.30 -3.69 -32.91
C ARG A 24 5.73 -3.19 -32.75
N GLN A 25 6.34 -3.44 -31.59
CA GLN A 25 7.73 -3.07 -31.29
C GLN A 25 8.74 -4.14 -31.72
N GLY A 26 8.28 -5.28 -32.26
CA GLY A 26 9.15 -6.40 -32.63
C GLY A 26 9.77 -7.12 -31.44
N LEU A 27 9.16 -7.00 -30.25
CA LEU A 27 9.60 -7.67 -29.03
C LEU A 27 8.80 -8.95 -28.82
N PRO A 28 9.45 -10.10 -28.53
CA PRO A 28 8.76 -11.29 -28.10
C PRO A 28 8.39 -11.21 -26.60
N PRO A 29 7.31 -11.88 -26.15
CA PRO A 29 7.07 -12.10 -24.73
C PRO A 29 8.22 -12.88 -24.07
N VAL A 30 8.40 -12.68 -22.77
CA VAL A 30 9.32 -13.48 -21.96
C VAL A 30 8.62 -14.76 -21.46
N GLN A 31 9.40 -15.81 -21.24
CA GLN A 31 8.91 -17.04 -20.62
C GLN A 31 8.53 -16.82 -19.14
N ASP A 32 7.65 -17.68 -18.64
CA ASP A 32 7.29 -17.70 -17.23
C ASP A 32 8.51 -17.93 -16.33
N ALA A 33 8.44 -17.37 -15.12
CA ALA A 33 9.45 -17.63 -14.11
C ALA A 33 9.41 -19.10 -13.67
N GLU A 34 10.57 -19.65 -13.31
CA GLU A 34 10.64 -20.98 -12.69
C GLU A 34 9.76 -21.06 -11.44
N LYS A 35 9.12 -22.22 -11.20
CA LYS A 35 8.21 -22.44 -10.05
C LYS A 35 8.80 -21.92 -8.72
N ALA A 36 10.06 -22.24 -8.41
CA ALA A 36 10.73 -21.77 -7.20
C ALA A 36 10.82 -20.24 -7.12
N SER A 37 11.14 -19.59 -8.24
CA SER A 37 11.23 -18.13 -8.33
C SER A 37 9.86 -17.48 -8.17
N LEU A 38 8.84 -18.05 -8.81
CA LEU A 38 7.46 -17.56 -8.72
C LEU A 38 6.94 -17.64 -7.28
N LEU A 39 7.11 -18.79 -6.61
CA LEU A 39 6.70 -18.97 -5.22
C LEU A 39 7.44 -18.02 -4.27
N ARG A 40 8.75 -17.85 -4.44
CA ARG A 40 9.53 -16.94 -3.60
C ARG A 40 9.08 -15.49 -3.77
N ARG A 41 8.81 -15.04 -5.01
CA ARG A 41 8.37 -13.66 -5.29
C ARG A 41 7.04 -13.37 -4.61
N VAL A 42 6.02 -14.20 -4.83
CA VAL A 42 4.69 -13.96 -4.25
C VAL A 42 4.72 -13.91 -2.72
N PHE A 43 5.53 -14.75 -2.08
CA PHE A 43 5.72 -14.75 -0.64
C PHE A 43 6.37 -13.46 -0.11
N LEU A 44 7.42 -12.97 -0.78
CA LEU A 44 8.08 -11.72 -0.39
C LEU A 44 7.21 -10.49 -0.70
N ASP A 45 6.45 -10.54 -1.79
CA ASP A 45 5.59 -9.44 -2.20
C ASP A 45 4.38 -9.30 -1.28
N LEU A 46 3.69 -10.42 -0.99
CA LEU A 46 2.48 -10.42 -0.18
C LEU A 46 2.75 -10.48 1.32
N ALA A 47 3.66 -11.32 1.81
CA ALA A 47 3.91 -11.50 3.24
C ALA A 47 5.24 -10.93 3.74
N GLY A 48 6.15 -10.52 2.85
CA GLY A 48 7.48 -10.03 3.24
C GLY A 48 8.42 -11.10 3.81
N LEU A 49 8.00 -12.37 3.80
CA LEU A 49 8.74 -13.52 4.35
C LEU A 49 8.94 -14.59 3.28
N PRO A 50 10.04 -15.37 3.32
CA PRO A 50 10.23 -16.46 2.37
C PRO A 50 9.27 -17.64 2.66
N PRO A 51 8.95 -18.48 1.65
CA PRO A 51 8.16 -19.69 1.84
C PRO A 51 8.91 -20.72 2.70
N THR A 52 8.18 -21.53 3.45
CA THR A 52 8.78 -22.63 4.24
C THR A 52 9.40 -23.69 3.32
N PRO A 53 10.48 -24.40 3.74
CA PRO A 53 11.08 -25.46 2.93
C PRO A 53 10.09 -26.54 2.50
N ARG A 54 9.20 -26.96 3.42
CA ARG A 54 8.14 -27.95 3.12
C ARG A 54 7.20 -27.49 2.01
N LEU A 55 6.73 -26.24 2.06
CA LEU A 55 5.85 -25.71 1.02
C LEU A 55 6.56 -25.60 -0.33
N GLN A 56 7.86 -25.27 -0.33
CA GLN A 56 8.65 -25.26 -1.56
C GLN A 56 8.73 -26.65 -2.18
N GLU A 57 9.01 -27.68 -1.39
CA GLU A 57 9.03 -29.08 -1.84
C GLU A 57 7.65 -29.51 -2.39
N GLU A 58 6.57 -29.22 -1.66
CA GLU A 58 5.20 -29.52 -2.08
C GLU A 58 4.84 -28.81 -3.40
N PHE A 59 5.18 -27.53 -3.56
CA PHE A 59 4.88 -26.77 -4.76
C PHE A 59 5.70 -27.23 -5.98
N LEU A 60 6.99 -27.53 -5.77
CA LEU A 60 7.86 -28.00 -6.84
C LEU A 60 7.48 -29.38 -7.35
N ALA A 61 6.96 -30.25 -6.47
CA ALA A 61 6.49 -31.58 -6.83
C ALA A 61 5.06 -31.63 -7.37
N SER A 62 4.30 -30.53 -7.24
CA SER A 62 2.90 -30.50 -7.67
C SER A 62 2.74 -30.13 -9.15
N ASP A 63 1.89 -30.88 -9.86
CA ASP A 63 1.40 -30.56 -11.21
C ASP A 63 0.00 -29.95 -11.19
N ASP A 64 -0.53 -29.60 -10.01
CA ASP A 64 -1.83 -28.97 -9.88
C ASP A 64 -1.77 -27.50 -10.34
N PRO A 65 -2.47 -27.13 -11.42
CA PRO A 65 -2.45 -25.76 -11.94
C PRO A 65 -3.01 -24.75 -10.94
N GLU A 66 -3.84 -25.17 -9.99
CA GLU A 66 -4.47 -24.29 -9.00
C GLU A 66 -3.65 -24.12 -7.71
N PHE A 67 -2.52 -24.81 -7.57
CA PHE A 67 -1.69 -24.71 -6.35
C PHE A 67 -1.25 -23.26 -6.11
N TYR A 68 -0.77 -22.59 -7.16
CA TYR A 68 -0.30 -21.21 -7.06
C TYR A 68 -1.41 -20.26 -6.62
N THR A 69 -2.60 -20.36 -7.24
CA THR A 69 -3.78 -19.55 -6.88
C THR A 69 -4.14 -19.72 -5.41
N ARG A 70 -4.20 -20.97 -4.91
CA ARG A 70 -4.51 -21.22 -3.49
C ARG A 70 -3.45 -20.68 -2.53
N VAL A 71 -2.18 -20.66 -2.94
CA VAL A 71 -1.11 -20.03 -2.16
C VAL A 71 -1.31 -18.52 -2.10
N VAL A 72 -1.67 -17.89 -3.22
CA VAL A 72 -1.99 -16.46 -3.27
C VAL A 72 -3.17 -16.14 -2.35
N ASP A 73 -4.28 -16.85 -2.48
CA ASP A 73 -5.47 -16.65 -1.65
C ASP A 73 -5.14 -16.80 -0.16
N TRP A 74 -4.41 -17.87 0.20
CA TRP A 74 -3.97 -18.10 1.57
C TRP A 74 -3.08 -16.96 2.10
N LEU A 75 -2.15 -16.44 1.29
CA LEU A 75 -1.27 -15.34 1.66
C LEU A 75 -2.04 -14.03 1.90
N LEU A 76 -3.06 -13.74 1.09
CA LEU A 76 -3.90 -12.55 1.24
C LEU A 76 -4.69 -12.57 2.56
N GLU A 77 -5.05 -13.76 3.06
CA GLU A 77 -5.73 -13.93 4.35
C GLU A 77 -4.77 -13.86 5.56
N GLN A 78 -3.46 -13.90 5.37
CA GLN A 78 -2.50 -13.93 6.46
C GLN A 78 -2.29 -12.54 7.10
N PRO A 79 -2.07 -12.45 8.43
CA PRO A 79 -1.77 -11.18 9.10
C PRO A 79 -0.58 -10.41 8.48
N GLN A 80 0.42 -11.14 7.99
CA GLN A 80 1.61 -10.58 7.38
C GLN A 80 1.32 -9.78 6.10
N PHE A 81 0.19 -10.05 5.43
CA PHE A 81 -0.24 -9.24 4.28
C PHE A 81 -0.49 -7.79 4.67
N GLY A 82 -1.29 -7.58 5.72
CA GLY A 82 -1.57 -6.24 6.25
C GLY A 82 -0.31 -5.54 6.76
N GLU A 83 0.61 -6.28 7.40
CA GLU A 83 1.90 -5.73 7.86
C GLU A 83 2.79 -5.31 6.67
N ARG A 84 2.88 -6.16 5.65
CA ARG A 84 3.71 -5.94 4.46
C ARG A 84 3.22 -4.76 3.64
N TRP A 85 1.93 -4.71 3.32
CA TRP A 85 1.34 -3.65 2.52
C TRP A 85 1.14 -2.37 3.32
N GLY A 86 0.77 -2.50 4.60
CA GLY A 86 0.70 -1.37 5.51
C GLY A 86 2.03 -0.63 5.62
N ARG A 87 3.17 -1.33 5.63
CA ARG A 87 4.51 -0.70 5.63
C ARG A 87 4.73 0.23 4.43
N HIS A 88 4.32 -0.17 3.23
CA HIS A 88 4.45 0.67 2.04
C HIS A 88 3.59 1.93 2.15
N TRP A 89 2.38 1.82 2.71
CA TRP A 89 1.55 2.99 2.97
C TRP A 89 2.14 3.90 4.05
N LEU A 90 2.73 3.33 5.09
CA LEU A 90 3.35 4.10 6.16
C LEU A 90 4.54 4.94 5.66
N ASP A 91 5.28 4.43 4.66
CA ASP A 91 6.30 5.21 3.95
C ASP A 91 5.66 6.42 3.24
N VAL A 92 4.52 6.25 2.56
CA VAL A 92 3.77 7.32 1.88
C VAL A 92 3.18 8.32 2.87
N ALA A 93 2.65 7.85 4.00
CA ALA A 93 2.07 8.67 5.06
C ALA A 93 3.12 9.41 5.90
N ARG A 94 4.41 9.24 5.59
CA ARG A 94 5.54 9.83 6.32
C ARG A 94 5.53 9.44 7.79
N TYR A 95 5.15 8.20 8.06
CA TYR A 95 4.99 7.70 9.41
C TYR A 95 6.34 7.72 10.15
N ALA A 96 6.34 8.37 11.30
CA ALA A 96 7.40 8.29 12.29
C ALA A 96 6.79 8.34 13.69
N GLU A 97 7.50 7.78 14.66
CA GLU A 97 7.14 7.91 16.08
C GLU A 97 7.67 9.22 16.69
N THR A 98 8.12 10.16 15.86
CA THR A 98 8.64 11.46 16.25
C THR A 98 8.29 12.55 15.23
N THR A 99 8.40 13.82 15.64
CA THR A 99 8.08 14.99 14.80
C THR A 99 9.20 15.42 13.84
N GLY A 100 10.37 14.81 13.89
CA GLY A 100 11.51 15.17 13.03
C GLY A 100 11.98 16.62 13.16
N ARG A 101 12.63 17.14 12.11
CA ARG A 101 13.19 18.50 11.99
C ARG A 101 14.13 18.88 13.15
N ASP A 102 14.14 20.15 13.55
CA ASP A 102 15.09 20.76 14.47
C ASP A 102 14.90 20.28 15.92
N LEU A 103 13.65 20.14 16.35
CA LEU A 103 13.28 19.58 17.64
C LEU A 103 12.49 18.29 17.44
N ASN A 104 13.19 17.17 17.63
CA ASN A 104 12.63 15.84 17.42
C ASN A 104 11.93 15.32 18.68
N LEU A 105 10.64 15.61 18.84
CA LEU A 105 9.84 15.10 19.96
C LEU A 105 9.15 13.78 19.60
N THR A 106 9.03 12.89 20.57
CA THR A 106 8.28 11.64 20.44
C THR A 106 6.79 11.91 20.29
N MET A 107 6.12 11.10 19.48
CA MET A 107 4.67 11.01 19.31
C MET A 107 4.18 9.70 19.95
N PRO A 108 3.88 9.67 21.27
CA PRO A 108 3.66 8.42 22.01
C PRO A 108 2.49 7.57 21.51
N GLU A 109 1.53 8.19 20.81
CA GLU A 109 0.32 7.55 20.31
C GLU A 109 0.36 7.28 18.78
N ALA A 110 1.50 7.55 18.11
CA ALA A 110 1.62 7.36 16.65
C ALA A 110 1.33 5.91 16.22
N TRP A 111 1.69 4.93 17.06
CA TRP A 111 1.45 3.51 16.81
C TRP A 111 -0.01 3.17 16.52
N ARG A 112 -0.98 3.97 17.01
CA ARG A 112 -2.40 3.76 16.71
C ARG A 112 -2.69 3.90 15.23
N TYR A 113 -2.08 4.89 14.58
CA TYR A 113 -2.23 5.09 13.14
C TYR A 113 -1.56 3.96 12.36
N ARG A 114 -0.37 3.51 12.78
CA ARG A 114 0.28 2.32 12.21
C ARG A 114 -0.65 1.12 12.24
N ASP A 115 -1.24 0.85 13.40
CA ASP A 115 -2.11 -0.32 13.59
C ASP A 115 -3.43 -0.16 12.80
N TYR A 116 -3.97 1.06 12.67
CA TYR A 116 -5.10 1.36 11.79
C TYR A 116 -4.80 1.05 10.33
N VAL A 117 -3.62 1.47 9.82
CA VAL A 117 -3.20 1.20 8.44
C VAL A 117 -3.06 -0.31 8.22
N ILE A 118 -2.34 -1.01 9.09
CA ILE A 118 -2.15 -2.48 9.00
C ILE A 118 -3.51 -3.20 9.01
N LYS A 119 -4.41 -2.81 9.91
CA LYS A 119 -5.76 -3.36 9.99
C LYS A 119 -6.55 -3.10 8.70
N SER A 120 -6.49 -1.88 8.16
CA SER A 120 -7.22 -1.51 6.94
C SER A 120 -6.80 -2.35 5.73
N PHE A 121 -5.50 -2.63 5.56
CA PHE A 121 -5.04 -3.54 4.51
C PHE A 121 -5.43 -4.99 4.77
N ARG A 122 -5.33 -5.45 6.02
CA ARG A 122 -5.69 -6.83 6.39
C ARG A 122 -7.16 -7.14 6.17
N GLU A 123 -8.04 -6.18 6.45
CA GLU A 123 -9.50 -6.33 6.33
C GLU A 123 -10.02 -5.98 4.94
N ASP A 124 -9.14 -5.69 3.97
CA ASP A 124 -9.49 -5.25 2.62
C ASP A 124 -10.47 -4.06 2.63
N LYS A 125 -10.18 -3.06 3.47
CA LYS A 125 -11.01 -1.86 3.56
C LYS A 125 -11.12 -1.21 2.18
N PRO A 126 -12.34 -0.90 1.69
CA PRO A 126 -12.52 -0.25 0.40
C PRO A 126 -11.64 0.99 0.29
N PHE A 127 -10.83 1.07 -0.77
CA PHE A 127 -9.81 2.11 -0.90
C PHE A 127 -10.40 3.53 -0.82
N ASN A 128 -11.60 3.73 -1.35
CA ASN A 128 -12.33 5.00 -1.24
C ASN A 128 -12.70 5.37 0.20
N GLU A 129 -13.03 4.40 1.06
CA GLU A 129 -13.29 4.61 2.48
C GLU A 129 -11.99 4.90 3.22
N PHE A 130 -10.94 4.11 2.94
CA PHE A 130 -9.62 4.33 3.51
C PHE A 130 -9.05 5.73 3.22
N ILE A 131 -9.24 6.25 2.00
CA ILE A 131 -8.87 7.64 1.65
C ILE A 131 -9.74 8.63 2.44
N LEU A 132 -11.06 8.45 2.43
CA LEU A 132 -12.00 9.38 3.05
C LEU A 132 -11.75 9.52 4.56
N GLU A 133 -11.52 8.41 5.25
CA GLU A 133 -11.24 8.40 6.69
C GLU A 133 -9.93 9.13 7.02
N GLN A 134 -8.91 9.03 6.16
CA GLN A 134 -7.64 9.74 6.37
C GLN A 134 -7.75 11.25 6.16
N LEU A 135 -8.59 11.70 5.23
CA LEU A 135 -8.77 13.12 4.92
C LEU A 135 -9.77 13.82 5.82
N ALA A 136 -10.77 13.10 6.32
CA ALA A 136 -11.93 13.71 6.98
C ALA A 136 -12.56 12.85 8.07
N GLY A 137 -11.86 11.82 8.58
CA GLY A 137 -12.43 10.89 9.56
C GLY A 137 -13.01 11.54 10.82
N ASP A 138 -12.44 12.65 11.27
CA ASP A 138 -12.94 13.46 12.39
C ASP A 138 -14.24 14.21 12.10
N LEU A 139 -14.58 14.37 10.81
CA LEU A 139 -15.80 15.01 10.30
C LEU A 139 -16.89 13.99 9.92
N LEU A 140 -16.59 12.70 9.85
CA LEU A 140 -17.53 11.67 9.43
C LEU A 140 -18.48 11.25 10.57
N GLU A 141 -19.77 11.14 10.27
CA GLU A 141 -20.78 10.62 11.20
C GLU A 141 -20.55 9.14 11.49
N SER A 142 -20.44 8.78 12.77
CA SER A 142 -20.14 7.41 13.21
C SER A 142 -21.34 6.79 13.93
N ARG A 143 -21.63 5.52 13.65
CA ARG A 143 -22.74 4.78 14.26
C ARG A 143 -22.39 4.21 15.63
N THR A 144 -21.10 3.97 15.86
CA THR A 144 -20.57 3.42 17.11
C THR A 144 -19.38 4.22 17.60
N GLU A 145 -19.09 4.15 18.89
CA GLU A 145 -17.90 4.78 19.46
C GLU A 145 -16.60 4.17 18.89
N ALA A 146 -16.60 2.86 18.61
CA ALA A 146 -15.45 2.19 18.01
C ALA A 146 -15.15 2.74 16.61
N GLU A 147 -16.18 2.92 15.77
CA GLU A 147 -16.06 3.54 14.44
C GLU A 147 -15.59 4.99 14.55
N ARG A 148 -16.12 5.77 15.51
CA ARG A 148 -15.68 7.14 15.77
C ARG A 148 -14.20 7.19 16.11
N VAL A 149 -13.73 6.34 17.02
CA VAL A 149 -12.33 6.26 17.42
C VAL A 149 -11.45 5.83 16.25
N GLU A 150 -11.86 4.85 15.46
CA GLU A 150 -11.12 4.38 14.29
C GLU A 150 -10.92 5.51 13.27
N ARG A 151 -11.96 6.28 12.99
CA ARG A 151 -11.90 7.42 12.06
C ARG A 151 -11.08 8.59 12.60
N LEU A 152 -11.15 8.86 13.90
CA LEU A 152 -10.24 9.83 14.52
C LEU A 152 -8.78 9.40 14.38
N ILE A 153 -8.48 8.12 14.59
CA ILE A 153 -7.13 7.58 14.38
C ILE A 153 -6.72 7.73 12.91
N ALA A 154 -7.63 7.49 11.95
CA ALA A 154 -7.35 7.60 10.52
C ALA A 154 -6.87 9.01 10.11
N THR A 155 -7.45 10.07 10.69
CA THR A 155 -6.99 11.46 10.49
C THR A 155 -5.56 11.72 10.99
N GLY A 156 -4.97 10.75 11.68
CA GLY A 156 -3.53 10.67 11.94
C GLY A 156 -2.70 10.92 10.69
N PHE A 157 -3.16 10.56 9.49
CA PHE A 157 -2.49 10.88 8.22
C PHE A 157 -2.14 12.37 8.10
N LEU A 158 -3.03 13.27 8.50
CA LEU A 158 -2.82 14.72 8.48
C LEU A 158 -2.06 15.24 9.71
N ALA A 159 -1.98 14.45 10.78
CA ALA A 159 -1.36 14.84 12.03
C ALA A 159 0.11 14.40 12.14
N ILE A 160 0.48 13.31 11.46
CA ILE A 160 1.82 12.72 11.48
C ILE A 160 2.66 13.34 10.37
N GLY A 161 3.93 13.56 10.69
CA GLY A 161 4.89 14.17 9.79
C GLY A 161 5.75 15.23 10.48
N PRO A 162 6.71 15.81 9.74
CA PRO A 162 7.64 16.79 10.26
C PRO A 162 6.98 18.06 10.82
N LYS A 163 7.37 18.51 12.02
CA LYS A 163 6.87 19.76 12.65
C LYS A 163 7.99 20.68 13.13
N GLY A 164 7.91 21.97 12.77
CA GLY A 164 8.84 23.01 13.23
C GLY A 164 8.50 23.49 14.64
N LEU A 165 8.78 22.68 15.66
CA LEU A 165 8.37 22.97 17.05
C LEU A 165 9.14 24.11 17.73
N ASN A 166 10.18 24.64 17.07
CA ASN A 166 10.89 25.86 17.46
C ASN A 166 10.22 27.14 16.94
N GLU A 167 9.25 27.04 16.03
CA GLU A 167 8.54 28.20 15.51
C GLU A 167 7.72 28.86 16.63
N SER A 168 7.95 30.15 16.83
CA SER A 168 7.36 30.93 17.91
C SER A 168 6.17 31.78 17.45
N ASP A 169 6.04 32.05 16.14
CA ASP A 169 4.86 32.68 15.55
C ASP A 169 3.78 31.60 15.28
N PRO A 170 2.64 31.64 16.00
CA PRO A 170 1.57 30.66 15.81
C PRO A 170 0.99 30.67 14.39
N ARG A 171 1.04 31.81 13.70
CA ARG A 171 0.53 31.90 12.32
C ARG A 171 1.47 31.21 11.35
N GLN A 172 2.78 31.38 11.49
CA GLN A 172 3.76 30.68 10.68
C GLN A 172 3.65 29.17 10.90
N PHE A 173 3.60 28.72 12.15
CA PHE A 173 3.43 27.31 12.48
C PHE A 173 2.18 26.69 11.84
N ALA A 174 1.05 27.41 11.88
CA ALA A 174 -0.20 26.93 11.29
C ALA A 174 -0.12 26.82 9.76
N VAL A 175 0.54 27.78 9.10
CA VAL A 175 0.74 27.76 7.64
C VAL A 175 1.71 26.65 7.24
N ASP A 176 2.80 26.47 7.97
CA ASP A 176 3.76 25.37 7.71
C ASP A 176 3.12 23.99 7.88
N LEU A 177 2.24 23.83 8.88
CA LEU A 177 1.48 22.60 9.05
C LEU A 177 0.52 22.37 7.87
N ALA A 178 -0.16 23.42 7.40
CA ALA A 178 -1.05 23.32 6.25
C ALA A 178 -0.27 22.99 4.95
N ASP A 179 0.89 23.61 4.73
CA ASP A 179 1.78 23.32 3.61
C ASP A 179 2.22 21.85 3.61
N GLU A 180 2.63 21.35 4.77
CA GLU A 180 3.01 19.95 4.97
C GLU A 180 1.86 18.98 4.64
N GLN A 181 0.64 19.31 5.05
CA GLN A 181 -0.55 18.52 4.75
C GLN A 181 -0.92 18.56 3.26
N ILE A 182 -0.82 19.72 2.62
CA ILE A 182 -1.05 19.87 1.17
C ILE A 182 -0.07 19.00 0.39
N ASP A 183 1.21 19.01 0.77
CA ASP A 183 2.22 18.16 0.15
C ASP A 183 1.90 16.67 0.33
N ALA A 184 1.53 16.25 1.56
CA ALA A 184 1.12 14.87 1.86
C ALA A 184 -0.01 14.39 0.93
N VAL A 185 -1.09 15.17 0.89
CA VAL A 185 -2.31 14.81 0.19
C VAL A 185 -2.07 14.79 -1.32
N SER A 186 -1.35 15.78 -1.85
CA SER A 186 -1.07 15.88 -3.27
C SER A 186 -0.17 14.73 -3.76
N GLN A 187 0.87 14.36 -2.99
CA GLN A 187 1.74 13.26 -3.35
C GLN A 187 1.04 11.91 -3.21
N ALA A 188 0.35 11.68 -2.09
CA ALA A 188 -0.25 10.37 -1.78
C ALA A 188 -1.44 10.04 -2.70
N PHE A 189 -2.31 11.00 -3.00
CA PHE A 189 -3.58 10.73 -3.67
C PHE A 189 -3.67 11.26 -5.11
N LEU A 190 -2.91 12.30 -5.45
CA LEU A 190 -2.95 12.91 -6.78
C LEU A 190 -1.71 12.55 -7.63
N GLY A 191 -0.66 12.02 -7.01
CA GLY A 191 0.59 11.69 -7.70
C GLY A 191 1.35 12.91 -8.22
N VAL A 192 1.16 14.09 -7.61
CA VAL A 192 1.80 15.35 -8.00
C VAL A 192 2.39 16.06 -6.77
N THR A 193 3.43 16.86 -6.98
CA THR A 193 4.05 17.69 -5.95
C THR A 193 3.54 19.13 -6.06
N ILE A 194 2.83 19.61 -5.04
CA ILE A 194 2.27 20.98 -5.01
C ILE A 194 3.06 21.93 -4.08
N SER A 195 3.97 21.41 -3.24
CA SER A 195 4.75 22.18 -2.26
C SER A 195 5.62 23.33 -2.83
N CYS A 196 5.79 23.42 -4.15
CA CYS A 196 6.59 24.48 -4.81
C CYS A 196 5.83 25.28 -5.88
N ALA A 197 4.49 25.23 -5.91
CA ALA A 197 3.66 25.88 -6.94
C ALA A 197 3.30 27.34 -6.63
#